data_AF-A0A4Q4PCY9-F1
#
_entry.id   AF-A0A4Q4PCY9-F1
#
_cell.length_a   1.000
_cell.length_b   1.000
_cell.length_c   1.000
_cell.angle_alpha   90.00
_cell.angle_beta   90.00
_cell.angle_gamma   90.00
#
_symmetry.space_group_name_H-M   'P 1'
#
loop_
_entity.id
_entity.type
_entity.pdbx_description
1 polymer ?
#
loop_
_entity_poly.entity_id
_entity_poly.type
_entity_poly.pdbx_seq_one_letter_code
_entity_poly.pdbx_strand_id
1 'polypeptide(L)'
;MKYFTALPLAAALASAEMQVMSLAPAAATGAMTHTVVVGGMKPVATGMAPVLGYSPEAIKAAVGDMVIFEFMQKNHTATQSTFAEPCKKMEGGMDSGFMPNPEGKAGVTWNMTVETTDPLWFYCKQQNGIHCGKGMVFSINAAETGDKTMADFKGLAIKTNGTSLVAGDLQSVDPNAAAAPTTVTIEAGGAAATGTGSSALASATVVAGQGTDGAGQTCSCQCLCGMASFPETAAINNFGGFPGMIA
;
A
#
# COMPACT_ATOMS: atom_id res chain seq x y z
N MET A 1 -7.52 2.51 -93.79
CA MET A 1 -8.42 2.30 -92.64
C MET A 1 -7.72 1.32 -91.71
N LYS A 2 -7.14 1.79 -90.60
CA LYS A 2 -6.43 0.97 -89.61
C LYS A 2 -7.33 0.83 -88.39
N TYR A 3 -7.76 -0.40 -88.10
CA TYR A 3 -8.61 -0.72 -86.96
C TYR A 3 -7.74 -0.89 -85.71
N PHE A 4 -7.99 -0.08 -84.68
CA PHE A 4 -7.43 -0.26 -83.35
C PHE A 4 -8.42 -1.09 -82.51
N THR A 5 -8.02 -2.28 -82.11
CA THR A 5 -8.73 -3.12 -81.13
C THR A 5 -8.33 -2.67 -79.72
N ALA A 6 -9.30 -2.16 -78.96
CA ALA A 6 -9.12 -1.85 -77.53
C ALA A 6 -9.38 -3.11 -76.68
N LEU A 7 -8.44 -3.43 -75.79
CA LEU A 7 -8.55 -4.49 -74.79
C LEU A 7 -9.09 -3.86 -73.48
N PRO A 8 -10.11 -4.42 -72.82
CA PRO A 8 -10.54 -3.91 -71.52
C PRO A 8 -9.65 -4.51 -70.42
N LEU A 9 -9.06 -3.63 -69.60
CA LEU A 9 -8.34 -4.00 -68.39
C LEU A 9 -9.36 -4.13 -67.25
N ALA A 10 -9.73 -5.35 -66.90
CA ALA A 10 -10.53 -5.61 -65.71
C ALA A 10 -9.62 -5.53 -64.48
N ALA A 11 -9.79 -4.49 -63.67
CA ALA A 11 -9.15 -4.36 -62.36
C ALA A 11 -9.89 -5.26 -61.36
N ALA A 12 -9.23 -6.32 -60.90
CA ALA A 12 -9.73 -7.17 -59.82
C ALA A 12 -9.58 -6.43 -58.48
N LEU A 13 -10.70 -6.16 -57.81
CA LEU A 13 -10.73 -5.72 -56.42
C LEU A 13 -10.46 -6.94 -55.52
N ALA A 14 -9.24 -7.03 -54.99
CA ALA A 14 -8.91 -8.00 -53.95
C ALA A 14 -9.52 -7.53 -52.63
N SER A 15 -10.53 -8.25 -52.16
CA SER A 15 -11.09 -8.10 -50.82
C SER A 15 -10.03 -8.55 -49.80
N ALA A 16 -9.40 -7.60 -49.10
CA ALA A 16 -8.56 -7.91 -47.96
C ALA A 16 -9.48 -8.31 -46.79
N GLU A 17 -9.59 -9.61 -46.53
CA GLU A 17 -10.28 -10.13 -45.36
C GLU A 17 -9.45 -9.76 -44.12
N MET A 18 -9.93 -8.75 -43.37
CA MET A 18 -9.37 -8.38 -42.07
C MET A 18 -9.66 -9.51 -41.08
N GLN A 19 -8.71 -10.43 -40.93
CA GLN A 19 -8.83 -11.55 -40.01
C GLN A 19 -8.72 -11.02 -38.58
N VAL A 20 -9.88 -10.71 -37.99
CA VAL A 20 -10.01 -10.39 -36.58
C VAL A 20 -9.64 -11.63 -35.77
N MET A 21 -8.44 -11.63 -35.18
CA MET A 21 -8.10 -12.60 -34.15
C MET A 21 -9.10 -12.45 -33.01
N SER A 22 -10.00 -13.43 -32.87
CA SER A 22 -10.86 -13.54 -31.70
C SER A 22 -9.97 -13.73 -30.49
N LEU A 23 -9.81 -12.68 -29.68
CA LEU A 23 -9.22 -12.77 -28.36
C LEU A 23 -10.19 -13.61 -27.52
N ALA A 24 -9.86 -14.89 -27.35
CA ALA A 24 -10.54 -15.70 -26.35
C ALA A 24 -10.41 -15.00 -24.99
N PRO A 25 -11.50 -14.76 -24.24
CA PRO A 25 -11.42 -14.19 -22.91
C PRO A 25 -10.47 -15.07 -22.08
N ALA A 26 -9.39 -14.46 -21.56
CA ALA A 26 -8.58 -15.12 -20.56
C ALA A 26 -9.52 -15.53 -19.41
N ALA A 27 -9.49 -16.80 -19.04
CA ALA A 27 -10.29 -17.29 -17.92
C ALA A 27 -9.95 -16.44 -16.70
N ALA A 28 -10.97 -15.80 -16.09
CA ALA A 28 -10.81 -15.05 -14.87
C ALA A 28 -10.27 -16.00 -13.79
N THR A 29 -8.97 -15.89 -13.50
CA THR A 29 -8.47 -16.18 -12.15
C THR A 29 -9.37 -15.39 -11.21
N GLY A 30 -10.10 -16.08 -10.33
CA GLY A 30 -11.24 -15.51 -9.61
C GLY A 30 -10.92 -14.12 -9.06
N ALA A 31 -11.77 -13.14 -9.40
CA ALA A 31 -11.61 -11.76 -8.95
C ALA A 31 -11.50 -11.72 -7.42
N MET A 32 -10.40 -11.14 -6.93
CA MET A 32 -10.16 -10.97 -5.50
C MET A 32 -10.80 -9.67 -5.02
N THR A 33 -11.14 -9.62 -3.73
CA THR A 33 -11.62 -8.39 -3.09
C THR A 33 -10.55 -7.90 -2.11
N HIS A 34 -10.14 -6.64 -2.28
CA HIS A 34 -9.21 -5.94 -1.40
C HIS A 34 -9.99 -4.94 -0.55
N THR A 35 -9.86 -4.99 0.77
CA THR A 35 -10.47 -4.00 1.67
C THR A 35 -9.43 -2.99 2.12
N VAL A 36 -9.75 -1.70 1.98
CA VAL A 36 -8.94 -0.57 2.41
C VAL A 36 -9.73 0.27 3.41
N VAL A 37 -9.27 0.30 4.65
CA VAL A 37 -9.87 1.15 5.68
C VAL A 37 -9.38 2.59 5.49
N VAL A 38 -10.30 3.54 5.41
CA VAL A 38 -10.02 4.97 5.20
C VAL A 38 -10.31 5.74 6.49
N GLY A 39 -9.28 6.32 7.09
CA GLY A 39 -9.36 6.89 8.43
C GLY A 39 -9.23 5.82 9.51
N GLY A 40 -10.03 5.92 10.57
CA GLY A 40 -10.09 4.90 11.61
C GLY A 40 -9.43 5.31 12.92
N MET A 41 -9.29 4.32 13.80
CA MET A 41 -8.60 4.46 15.08
C MET A 41 -7.60 3.32 15.21
N LYS A 42 -6.41 3.60 15.76
CA LYS A 42 -5.42 2.57 16.11
C LYS A 42 -5.13 2.56 17.61
N PRO A 43 -4.80 1.40 18.19
CA PRO A 43 -4.32 1.33 19.55
C PRO A 43 -3.03 2.14 19.73
N VAL A 44 -2.92 2.84 20.85
CA VAL A 44 -1.74 3.53 21.36
C VAL A 44 -1.66 3.32 22.87
N ALA A 45 -0.51 3.60 23.50
CA ALA A 45 -0.32 3.38 24.94
C ALA A 45 -1.37 4.08 25.82
N THR A 46 -1.95 5.18 25.35
CA THR A 46 -2.96 5.97 26.06
C THR A 46 -4.41 5.69 25.62
N GLY A 47 -4.65 4.65 24.82
CA GLY A 47 -5.98 4.26 24.34
C GLY A 47 -6.04 4.13 22.82
N MET A 48 -6.95 4.88 22.19
CA MET A 48 -7.13 4.85 20.74
C MET A 48 -6.78 6.22 20.14
N ALA A 49 -5.94 6.24 19.11
CA ALA A 49 -5.60 7.45 18.36
C ALA A 49 -6.21 7.43 16.96
N PRO A 50 -6.69 8.57 16.43
CA PRO A 50 -7.20 8.64 15.07
C PRO A 50 -6.10 8.34 14.06
N VAL A 51 -6.46 7.60 13.02
CA VAL A 51 -5.61 7.34 11.86
C VAL A 51 -6.02 8.29 10.75
N LEU A 52 -5.06 9.02 10.21
CA LEU A 52 -5.22 9.87 9.03
C LEU A 52 -4.53 9.20 7.84
N GLY A 53 -5.16 8.19 7.27
CA GLY A 53 -4.52 7.35 6.25
C GLY A 53 -5.47 6.36 5.60
N TYR A 54 -4.90 5.57 4.69
CA TYR A 54 -5.49 4.38 4.11
C TYR A 54 -4.77 3.17 4.67
N SER A 55 -5.49 2.12 5.04
CA SER A 55 -4.91 0.90 5.61
C SER A 55 -5.44 -0.33 4.89
N PRO A 56 -4.60 -1.07 4.16
CA PRO A 56 -3.21 -0.74 3.81
C PRO A 56 -3.10 0.53 2.93
N GLU A 57 -1.94 1.18 2.92
CA GLU A 57 -1.70 2.38 2.10
C GLU A 57 -1.25 2.07 0.66
N ALA A 58 -0.91 0.82 0.39
CA ALA A 58 -0.65 0.32 -0.94
C ALA A 58 -1.13 -1.13 -1.05
N ILE A 59 -1.65 -1.50 -2.22
CA ILE A 59 -2.01 -2.87 -2.55
C ILE A 59 -1.45 -3.27 -3.91
N LYS A 60 -1.34 -4.59 -4.13
CA LYS A 60 -1.19 -5.19 -5.46
C LYS A 60 -2.51 -5.85 -5.84
N ALA A 61 -3.01 -5.56 -7.03
CA ALA A 61 -4.29 -6.08 -7.49
C ALA A 61 -4.24 -6.40 -8.98
N ALA A 62 -4.89 -7.50 -9.37
CA ALA A 62 -5.02 -7.90 -10.75
C ALA A 62 -6.18 -7.16 -11.43
N VAL A 63 -6.15 -7.07 -12.77
CA VAL A 63 -7.30 -6.57 -13.54
C VAL A 63 -8.51 -7.47 -13.27
N GLY A 64 -9.63 -6.85 -12.92
CA GLY A 64 -10.88 -7.51 -12.52
C GLY A 64 -11.06 -7.63 -11.00
N ASP A 65 -10.03 -7.39 -10.18
CA ASP A 65 -10.18 -7.34 -8.73
C ASP A 65 -11.08 -6.17 -8.30
N MET A 66 -11.79 -6.35 -7.18
CA MET A 66 -12.55 -5.27 -6.52
C MET A 66 -11.72 -4.66 -5.40
N VAL A 67 -11.74 -3.34 -5.28
CA VAL A 67 -11.24 -2.63 -4.10
C VAL A 67 -12.42 -1.98 -3.38
N ILE A 68 -12.62 -2.33 -2.12
CA ILE A 68 -13.63 -1.75 -1.23
C ILE A 68 -12.92 -0.81 -0.27
N PHE A 69 -13.25 0.47 -0.36
CA PHE A 69 -12.85 1.48 0.61
C PHE A 69 -13.91 1.56 1.71
N GLU A 70 -13.53 1.21 2.93
CA GLU A 70 -14.39 1.30 4.11
C GLU A 70 -14.05 2.57 4.90
N PHE A 71 -14.97 3.53 4.89
CA PHE A 71 -14.74 4.85 5.45
C PHE A 71 -15.12 4.87 6.93
N MET A 72 -14.14 5.21 7.76
CA MET A 72 -14.27 5.28 9.21
C MET A 72 -14.50 6.72 9.68
N GLN A 73 -14.25 7.00 10.96
CA GLN A 73 -14.60 8.25 11.65
C GLN A 73 -14.25 9.49 10.82
N LYS A 74 -15.07 10.53 10.94
CA LYS A 74 -14.94 11.84 10.27
C LYS A 74 -15.43 11.82 8.83
N ASN A 75 -14.65 12.33 7.89
CA ASN A 75 -15.08 12.53 6.51
C ASN A 75 -13.85 12.48 5.60
N HIS A 76 -13.80 11.45 4.78
CA HIS A 76 -12.69 11.16 3.89
C HIS A 76 -13.20 10.88 2.48
N THR A 77 -12.26 10.76 1.55
CA THR A 77 -12.53 10.45 0.13
C THR A 77 -11.47 9.46 -0.34
N ALA A 78 -11.77 8.71 -1.38
CA ALA A 78 -10.79 8.09 -2.26
C ALA A 78 -10.93 8.80 -3.61
N THR A 79 -10.02 9.72 -3.90
CA THR A 79 -10.05 10.53 -5.13
C THR A 79 -8.81 10.24 -5.94
N GLN A 80 -8.97 9.82 -7.19
CA GLN A 80 -7.86 9.51 -8.07
C GLN A 80 -7.11 10.78 -8.47
N SER A 81 -5.79 10.69 -8.46
CA SER A 81 -4.87 11.70 -8.94
C SER A 81 -3.89 11.07 -9.94
N THR A 82 -2.94 11.87 -10.40
CA THR A 82 -1.73 11.34 -11.03
C THR A 82 -0.60 11.28 -10.01
N PHE A 83 0.45 10.52 -10.31
CA PHE A 83 1.67 10.53 -9.49
C PHE A 83 2.25 11.95 -9.40
N ALA A 84 2.29 12.68 -10.52
CA ALA A 84 2.92 14.00 -10.61
C ALA A 84 2.14 15.10 -9.85
N GLU A 85 0.82 14.96 -9.73
CA GLU A 85 -0.06 15.92 -9.04
C GLU A 85 -0.87 15.21 -7.93
N PRO A 86 -0.23 14.76 -6.83
CA PRO A 86 -0.81 13.85 -5.84
C PRO A 86 -2.06 14.36 -5.13
N CYS A 87 -2.22 15.67 -4.97
CA CYS A 87 -3.33 16.27 -4.23
C CYS A 87 -4.32 17.01 -5.15
N LYS A 88 -4.36 16.64 -6.43
CA LYS A 88 -5.24 17.21 -7.43
C LYS A 88 -6.02 16.10 -8.12
N LYS A 89 -7.33 16.28 -8.20
CA LYS A 89 -8.21 15.33 -8.87
C LYS A 89 -7.80 15.20 -10.33
N MET A 90 -7.60 13.98 -10.78
CA MET A 90 -7.39 13.66 -12.19
C MET A 90 -8.70 13.87 -12.95
N GLU A 91 -8.62 14.54 -14.10
CA GLU A 91 -9.77 14.69 -15.00
C GLU A 91 -10.22 13.32 -15.52
N GLY A 92 -11.53 13.04 -15.43
CA GLY A 92 -12.08 11.71 -15.73
C GLY A 92 -11.70 10.62 -14.72
N GLY A 93 -10.93 10.94 -13.67
CA GLY A 93 -10.52 9.98 -12.65
C GLY A 93 -11.64 9.61 -11.69
N MET A 94 -11.48 8.44 -11.07
CA MET A 94 -12.39 7.93 -10.05
C MET A 94 -12.44 8.83 -8.83
N ASP A 95 -13.61 8.93 -8.21
CA ASP A 95 -13.81 9.75 -7.01
C ASP A 95 -15.01 9.22 -6.22
N SER A 96 -14.77 8.75 -5.00
CA SER A 96 -15.85 8.33 -4.10
C SER A 96 -16.79 9.48 -3.73
N GLY A 97 -16.35 10.74 -3.91
CA GLY A 97 -16.96 11.87 -3.22
C GLY A 97 -16.59 11.88 -1.73
N PHE A 98 -17.17 12.82 -1.00
CA PHE A 98 -17.04 12.86 0.46
C PHE A 98 -17.93 11.79 1.09
N MET A 99 -17.32 10.94 1.92
CA MET A 99 -17.96 9.85 2.64
C MET A 99 -17.99 10.19 4.14
N PRO A 100 -18.96 11.00 4.61
CA PRO A 100 -19.05 11.39 6.00
C PRO A 100 -19.50 10.21 6.87
N ASN A 101 -18.74 9.92 7.90
CA ASN A 101 -19.03 8.93 8.92
C ASN A 101 -18.56 9.47 10.29
N PRO A 102 -19.26 10.45 10.89
CA PRO A 102 -18.78 11.15 12.08
C PRO A 102 -18.54 10.23 13.29
N GLU A 103 -19.26 9.11 13.36
CA GLU A 103 -19.23 8.14 14.47
C GLU A 103 -18.39 6.89 14.16
N GLY A 104 -17.93 6.72 12.92
CA GLY A 104 -17.16 5.52 12.51
C GLY A 104 -17.99 4.24 12.52
N LYS A 105 -19.26 4.33 12.15
CA LYS A 105 -20.14 3.16 12.01
C LYS A 105 -19.74 2.35 10.77
N ALA A 106 -19.85 1.02 10.86
CA ALA A 106 -19.64 0.16 9.70
C ALA A 106 -20.66 0.47 8.57
N GLY A 107 -20.28 0.14 7.33
CA GLY A 107 -21.19 0.18 6.17
C GLY A 107 -21.13 1.46 5.32
N VAL A 108 -20.26 2.42 5.65
CA VAL A 108 -19.96 3.54 4.75
C VAL A 108 -18.84 3.11 3.80
N THR A 109 -19.20 2.68 2.60
CA THR A 109 -18.25 2.10 1.64
C THR A 109 -18.35 2.72 0.26
N TRP A 110 -17.24 2.74 -0.48
CA TRP A 110 -17.19 2.95 -1.92
C TRP A 110 -16.26 1.92 -2.55
N ASN A 111 -16.59 1.47 -3.75
CA ASN A 111 -15.92 0.35 -4.38
C ASN A 111 -15.64 0.63 -5.86
N MET A 112 -14.55 0.04 -6.35
CA MET A 112 -14.09 0.14 -7.74
C MET A 112 -13.55 -1.21 -8.22
N THR A 113 -13.58 -1.40 -9.54
CA THR A 113 -12.95 -2.53 -10.22
C THR A 113 -11.61 -2.09 -10.78
N VAL A 114 -10.56 -2.88 -10.59
CA VAL A 114 -9.24 -2.61 -11.15
C VAL A 114 -9.28 -2.91 -12.65
N GLU A 115 -9.10 -1.89 -13.49
CA GLU A 115 -9.20 -2.01 -14.96
C GLU A 115 -7.83 -2.05 -15.67
N THR A 116 -6.74 -1.83 -14.94
CA THR A 116 -5.38 -1.79 -15.48
C THR A 116 -4.36 -2.37 -14.51
N THR A 117 -3.25 -2.87 -15.04
CA THR A 117 -2.06 -3.24 -14.26
C THR A 117 -1.16 -2.03 -13.93
N ASP A 118 -1.40 -0.89 -14.57
CA ASP A 118 -0.63 0.33 -14.33
C ASP A 118 -0.83 0.87 -12.89
N PRO A 119 0.17 1.58 -12.31
CA PRO A 119 0.02 2.19 -11.00
C PRO A 119 -1.12 3.20 -10.96
N LEU A 120 -2.04 3.04 -10.00
CA LEU A 120 -3.11 3.98 -9.71
C LEU A 120 -2.81 4.73 -8.41
N TRP A 121 -3.14 6.02 -8.40
CA TRP A 121 -2.79 6.94 -7.32
C TRP A 121 -4.03 7.62 -6.79
N PHE A 122 -4.21 7.61 -5.47
CA PHE A 122 -5.36 8.17 -4.80
C PHE A 122 -4.96 9.05 -3.63
N TYR A 123 -5.80 10.02 -3.31
CA TYR A 123 -5.62 10.92 -2.19
C TYR A 123 -6.95 11.29 -1.55
N CYS A 124 -6.88 11.73 -0.30
CA CYS A 124 -8.04 12.31 0.36
C CYS A 124 -8.09 13.82 0.07
N LYS A 125 -9.16 14.29 -0.59
CA LYS A 125 -9.33 15.71 -0.97
C LYS A 125 -9.84 16.62 0.16
N GLN A 126 -9.92 16.11 1.38
CA GLN A 126 -10.36 16.89 2.54
C GLN A 126 -9.34 18.00 2.86
N GLN A 127 -9.79 19.25 2.74
CA GLN A 127 -8.98 20.44 2.98
C GLN A 127 -9.03 20.88 4.45
N ASN A 128 -10.12 20.58 5.17
CA ASN A 128 -10.15 20.79 6.62
C ASN A 128 -9.13 19.86 7.29
N GLY A 129 -8.02 20.42 7.76
CA GLY A 129 -6.91 19.65 8.31
C GLY A 129 -5.89 19.15 7.27
N ILE A 130 -6.01 19.52 5.99
CA ILE A 130 -5.01 19.31 4.92
C ILE A 130 -4.59 17.84 4.77
N HIS A 131 -5.55 16.95 4.53
CA HIS A 131 -5.33 15.50 4.63
C HIS A 131 -4.22 15.01 3.68
N CYS A 132 -4.30 15.36 2.39
CA CYS A 132 -3.30 14.96 1.41
C CYS A 132 -1.90 15.52 1.72
N GLY A 133 -1.82 16.79 2.11
CA GLY A 133 -0.55 17.43 2.51
C GLY A 133 0.06 16.85 3.78
N LYS A 134 -0.72 16.13 4.59
CA LYS A 134 -0.25 15.32 5.72
C LYS A 134 0.11 13.88 5.35
N GLY A 135 0.09 13.54 4.06
CA GLY A 135 0.44 12.22 3.55
C GLY A 135 -0.72 11.23 3.48
N MET A 136 -1.98 11.70 3.53
CA MET A 136 -3.15 10.83 3.33
C MET A 136 -3.34 10.51 1.83
N VAL A 137 -2.53 9.57 1.36
CA VAL A 137 -2.45 9.06 0.00
C VAL A 137 -2.45 7.53 -0.03
N PHE A 138 -2.83 6.95 -1.16
CA PHE A 138 -2.94 5.51 -1.40
C PHE A 138 -2.50 5.15 -2.81
N SER A 139 -1.99 3.94 -3.00
CA SER A 139 -1.66 3.42 -4.33
C SER A 139 -2.13 1.99 -4.59
N ILE A 140 -2.41 1.70 -5.85
CA ILE A 140 -2.59 0.34 -6.36
C ILE A 140 -1.46 0.11 -7.36
N ASN A 141 -0.78 -1.04 -7.26
CA ASN A 141 0.26 -1.45 -8.19
C ASN A 141 1.47 -0.49 -8.33
N ALA A 142 1.72 0.38 -7.36
CA ALA A 142 2.94 1.20 -7.31
C ALA A 142 4.22 0.34 -7.37
N ALA A 143 5.33 0.90 -7.84
CA ALA A 143 6.61 0.21 -7.83
C ALA A 143 7.02 -0.11 -6.38
N GLU A 144 7.61 -1.28 -6.16
CA GLU A 144 8.10 -1.67 -4.83
C GLU A 144 9.47 -1.04 -4.54
N THR A 145 10.25 -0.80 -5.60
CA THR A 145 11.59 -0.19 -5.55
C THR A 145 11.79 0.69 -6.77
N GLY A 146 12.75 1.62 -6.69
CA GLY A 146 13.09 2.52 -7.80
C GLY A 146 12.19 3.75 -7.79
N ASP A 147 11.83 4.24 -8.98
CA ASP A 147 10.99 5.43 -9.11
C ASP A 147 9.51 5.09 -8.97
N LYS A 148 8.73 6.06 -8.46
CA LYS A 148 7.27 5.99 -8.34
C LYS A 148 6.82 4.86 -7.41
N THR A 149 7.45 4.81 -6.24
CA THR A 149 6.97 4.00 -5.10
C THR A 149 5.85 4.72 -4.34
N MET A 150 5.14 4.00 -3.47
CA MET A 150 4.18 4.61 -2.54
C MET A 150 4.86 5.66 -1.63
N ALA A 151 6.10 5.39 -1.22
CA ALA A 151 6.89 6.32 -0.41
C ALA A 151 7.17 7.63 -1.16
N ASP A 152 7.55 7.55 -2.44
CA ASP A 152 7.79 8.73 -3.28
C ASP A 152 6.52 9.55 -3.45
N PHE A 153 5.38 8.88 -3.70
CA PHE A 153 4.10 9.54 -3.88
C PHE A 153 3.66 10.30 -2.63
N LYS A 154 3.79 9.66 -1.45
CA LYS A 154 3.52 10.31 -0.16
C LYS A 154 4.47 11.46 0.12
N GLY A 155 5.76 11.27 -0.14
CA GLY A 155 6.78 12.31 0.02
C GLY A 155 6.49 13.52 -0.86
N LEU A 156 6.09 13.29 -2.12
CA LEU A 156 5.69 14.35 -3.04
C LEU A 156 4.45 15.09 -2.55
N ALA A 157 3.41 14.37 -2.10
CA ALA A 157 2.18 14.96 -1.56
C ALA A 157 2.45 15.89 -0.37
N ILE A 158 3.28 15.44 0.58
CA ILE A 158 3.66 16.24 1.74
C ILE A 158 4.48 17.46 1.31
N LYS A 159 5.45 17.27 0.41
CA LYS A 159 6.30 18.35 -0.09
C LYS A 159 5.52 19.45 -0.81
N THR A 160 4.54 19.09 -1.65
CA THR A 160 3.81 20.07 -2.49
C THR A 160 2.60 20.67 -1.79
N ASN A 161 1.96 19.95 -0.85
CA ASN A 161 0.69 20.36 -0.26
C ASN A 161 0.70 20.46 1.27
N GLY A 162 1.81 20.10 1.92
CA GLY A 162 2.04 20.23 3.36
C GLY A 162 2.76 21.51 3.77
N THR A 163 2.82 22.54 2.91
CA THR A 163 3.64 23.75 3.11
C THR A 163 3.25 24.63 4.31
N SER A 164 2.04 24.43 4.85
CA SER A 164 1.56 25.11 6.06
C SER A 164 1.74 24.26 7.33
N LEU A 165 2.28 23.04 7.20
CA LEU A 165 2.59 22.20 8.33
C LEU A 165 3.85 22.73 9.02
N VAL A 166 3.74 23.00 10.31
CA VAL A 166 4.90 23.20 11.19
C VAL A 166 5.29 21.84 11.76
N ALA A 167 6.59 21.63 11.97
CA ALA A 167 7.04 20.47 12.74
C ALA A 167 6.36 20.53 14.10
N GLY A 168 5.57 19.50 14.42
CA GLY A 168 5.12 19.31 15.80
C GLY A 168 6.34 18.98 16.66
N ASP A 169 6.28 19.32 17.94
CA ASP A 169 7.26 18.82 18.89
C ASP A 169 7.30 17.29 18.75
N LEU A 170 8.49 16.72 18.53
CA LEU A 170 8.68 15.29 18.72
C LEU A 170 8.18 15.01 20.14
N GLN A 171 7.18 14.14 20.29
CA GLN A 171 6.93 13.59 21.61
C GLN A 171 8.23 12.88 21.99
N SER A 172 8.98 13.50 22.90
CA SER A 172 10.13 12.86 23.55
C SER A 172 9.55 11.68 24.30
N VAL A 173 9.50 10.53 23.62
CA VAL A 173 9.27 9.27 24.28
C VAL A 173 10.44 9.10 25.23
N ASP A 174 10.14 9.04 26.53
CA ASP A 174 11.17 8.70 27.51
C ASP A 174 11.72 7.31 27.10
N PRO A 175 13.03 7.19 26.77
CA PRO A 175 13.62 5.90 26.42
C PRO A 175 13.53 4.88 27.56
N ASN A 176 13.18 5.32 28.77
CA ASN A 176 12.93 4.47 29.94
C ASN A 176 11.43 4.26 30.25
N ALA A 177 10.51 4.79 29.43
CA ALA A 177 9.09 4.50 29.60
C ALA A 177 8.83 3.01 29.34
N ALA A 178 8.51 2.28 30.41
CA ALA A 178 8.12 0.89 30.31
C ALA A 178 6.90 0.74 29.37
N ALA A 179 7.01 -0.12 28.37
CA ALA A 179 5.87 -0.49 27.54
C ALA A 179 4.73 -1.00 28.44
N ALA A 180 3.54 -0.41 28.32
CA ALA A 180 2.37 -0.93 28.99
C ALA A 180 2.14 -2.37 28.50
N PRO A 181 2.04 -3.37 29.38
CA PRO A 181 1.79 -4.75 28.98
C PRO A 181 0.41 -4.81 28.30
N THR A 182 0.41 -5.01 26.99
CA THR A 182 -0.83 -5.31 26.26
C THR A 182 -0.98 -6.83 26.22
N THR A 183 -1.91 -7.37 26.99
CA THR A 183 -2.31 -8.78 26.85
C THR A 183 -3.17 -8.92 25.60
N VAL A 184 -2.59 -9.38 24.49
CA VAL A 184 -3.37 -9.90 23.37
C VAL A 184 -3.72 -11.35 23.69
N THR A 185 -4.96 -11.61 24.07
CA THR A 185 -5.46 -12.97 24.23
C THR A 185 -5.76 -13.52 22.83
N ILE A 186 -4.91 -14.40 22.31
CA ILE A 186 -5.22 -15.18 21.10
C ILE A 186 -6.08 -16.36 21.55
N GLU A 187 -7.35 -16.38 21.15
CA GLU A 187 -8.21 -17.56 21.29
C GLU A 187 -7.85 -18.54 20.16
N ALA A 188 -7.05 -19.55 20.49
CA ALA A 188 -6.63 -20.58 19.56
C ALA A 188 -7.80 -21.54 19.27
N GLY A 189 -8.49 -21.30 18.14
CA GLY A 189 -9.34 -22.30 17.51
C GLY A 189 -8.50 -23.52 17.12
N GLY A 190 -8.83 -24.67 17.70
CA GLY A 190 -8.07 -25.91 17.52
C GLY A 190 -8.07 -26.42 16.08
N ALA A 191 -6.88 -26.56 15.52
CA ALA A 191 -6.59 -27.52 14.46
C ALA A 191 -5.21 -28.13 14.72
N ALA A 192 -5.19 -29.43 14.99
CA ALA A 192 -3.96 -30.19 15.18
C ALA A 192 -3.22 -30.32 13.85
N ALA A 193 -1.95 -29.91 13.82
CA ALA A 193 -1.00 -30.27 12.77
C ALA A 193 0.20 -30.97 13.41
N THR A 194 0.26 -32.28 13.18
CA THR A 194 1.41 -33.16 13.43
C THR A 194 2.58 -32.78 12.51
N GLY A 195 3.74 -32.50 13.09
CA GLY A 195 5.00 -32.33 12.36
C GLY A 195 6.19 -32.68 13.25
N THR A 196 6.67 -33.93 13.12
CA THR A 196 7.89 -34.46 13.75
C THR A 196 9.14 -33.92 13.04
N GLY A 197 10.07 -33.36 13.81
CA GLY A 197 11.42 -33.02 13.34
C GLY A 197 12.26 -32.33 14.42
N SER A 198 12.89 -33.10 15.31
CA SER A 198 13.92 -32.58 16.22
C SER A 198 15.26 -32.49 15.50
N SER A 199 15.67 -31.27 15.18
CA SER A 199 17.09 -30.90 15.04
C SER A 199 17.45 -30.00 16.21
N ALA A 200 18.46 -30.41 16.99
CA ALA A 200 18.96 -29.64 18.12
C ALA A 200 19.60 -28.34 17.61
N LEU A 201 18.85 -27.24 17.71
CA LEU A 201 19.35 -25.89 17.44
C LEU A 201 20.34 -25.50 18.54
N ALA A 202 21.47 -24.90 18.15
CA ALA A 202 22.41 -24.30 19.08
C ALA A 202 21.70 -23.24 19.94
N SER A 203 22.05 -23.15 21.21
CA SER A 203 21.49 -22.16 22.12
C SER A 203 21.77 -20.75 21.60
N ALA A 204 20.70 -20.00 21.32
CA ALA A 204 20.79 -18.63 20.84
C ALA A 204 21.52 -17.76 21.87
N THR A 205 22.52 -17.01 21.41
CA THR A 205 23.25 -16.06 22.26
C THR A 205 23.08 -14.66 21.70
N VAL A 206 22.78 -13.70 22.57
CA VAL A 206 22.68 -12.28 22.24
C VAL A 206 23.97 -11.60 22.69
N VAL A 207 24.66 -10.94 21.76
CA VAL A 207 25.83 -10.11 22.07
C VAL A 207 25.46 -8.65 21.90
N ALA A 208 25.63 -7.87 22.97
CA ALA A 208 25.46 -6.43 22.93
C ALA A 208 26.72 -5.75 22.36
N GLY A 209 26.51 -4.81 21.44
CA GLY A 209 27.54 -3.94 20.89
C GLY A 209 27.10 -2.48 20.96
N GLN A 210 28.05 -1.56 20.87
CA GLN A 210 27.80 -0.14 20.72
C GLN A 210 28.43 0.36 19.42
N GLY A 211 27.71 1.21 18.70
CA GLY A 211 28.13 1.81 17.44
C GLY A 211 27.74 3.29 17.40
N THR A 212 28.04 3.95 16.29
CA THR A 212 27.62 5.33 16.01
C THR A 212 27.03 5.40 14.60
N ASP A 213 25.93 6.13 14.42
CA ASP A 213 25.34 6.32 13.10
C ASP A 213 26.15 7.31 12.23
N GLY A 214 25.71 7.52 10.98
CA GLY A 214 26.33 8.45 10.03
C GLY A 214 26.27 9.93 10.44
N ALA A 215 25.52 10.26 11.50
CA ALA A 215 25.46 11.57 12.13
C ALA A 215 26.25 11.63 13.46
N GLY A 216 27.00 10.57 13.80
CA GLY A 216 27.84 10.48 14.99
C GLY A 216 27.10 10.20 16.30
N GLN A 217 25.81 9.83 16.24
CA GLN A 217 25.02 9.51 17.43
C GLN A 217 25.26 8.07 17.87
N THR A 218 25.51 7.86 19.16
CA THR A 218 25.75 6.53 19.72
C THR A 218 24.48 5.68 19.67
N CYS A 219 24.57 4.50 19.05
CA CYS A 219 23.53 3.49 19.05
C CYS A 219 24.01 2.22 19.75
N SER A 220 23.10 1.47 20.36
CA SER A 220 23.39 0.12 20.84
C SER A 220 22.77 -0.88 19.86
N CYS A 221 23.53 -1.92 19.52
CA CYS A 221 23.11 -2.98 18.62
C CYS A 221 23.17 -4.31 19.36
N GLN A 222 22.22 -5.19 19.10
CA GLN A 222 22.27 -6.57 19.58
C GLN A 222 22.31 -7.51 18.39
N CYS A 223 23.36 -8.33 18.32
CA CYS A 223 23.46 -9.39 17.32
C CYS A 223 23.01 -10.71 17.95
N LEU A 224 22.02 -11.34 17.32
CA LEU A 224 21.58 -12.69 17.67
C LEU A 224 22.33 -13.71 16.81
N CYS A 225 23.17 -14.51 17.43
CA CYS A 225 23.93 -15.55 16.74
C CYS A 225 23.22 -16.91 16.91
N GLY A 226 23.04 -17.64 15.80
CA GLY A 226 22.65 -19.06 15.81
C GLY A 226 21.19 -19.42 15.51
N MET A 227 20.34 -18.47 15.09
CA MET A 227 18.97 -18.75 14.62
C MET A 227 18.65 -17.97 13.33
N ALA A 228 17.88 -18.57 12.41
CA ALA A 228 17.46 -17.95 11.15
C ALA A 228 16.35 -16.88 11.31
N SER A 229 15.82 -16.70 12.53
CA SER A 229 14.76 -15.75 12.85
C SER A 229 14.88 -15.30 14.30
N PHE A 230 14.60 -14.03 14.59
CA PHE A 230 14.55 -13.53 15.96
C PHE A 230 13.40 -14.23 16.72
N PRO A 231 13.63 -14.82 17.92
CA PRO A 231 12.55 -15.37 18.71
C PRO A 231 11.63 -14.25 19.21
N GLU A 232 10.34 -14.55 19.36
CA GLU A 232 9.26 -13.59 19.65
C GLU A 232 9.51 -12.73 20.91
N THR A 233 10.36 -13.18 21.83
CA THR A 233 10.72 -12.46 23.05
C THR A 233 11.99 -11.61 22.94
N ALA A 234 12.79 -11.75 21.88
CA ALA A 234 14.09 -11.06 21.76
C ALA A 234 14.01 -9.65 21.17
N ALA A 235 12.84 -9.21 20.71
CA ALA A 235 12.63 -7.89 20.10
C ALA A 235 11.72 -6.96 20.90
N ILE A 236 11.46 -7.27 22.18
CA ILE A 236 10.66 -6.39 23.04
C ILE A 236 11.49 -5.12 23.30
N ASN A 237 11.00 -3.97 22.79
CA ASN A 237 11.58 -2.63 22.86
C ASN A 237 12.67 -2.27 21.82
N ASN A 238 12.88 -3.05 20.75
CA ASN A 238 13.78 -2.67 19.64
C ASN A 238 12.99 -2.09 18.45
N PHE A 239 13.37 -0.91 17.95
CA PHE A 239 12.83 -0.34 16.71
C PHE A 239 13.90 -0.31 15.63
N GLY A 240 13.62 -0.90 14.45
CA GLY A 240 14.47 -0.78 13.26
C GLY A 240 15.39 -1.97 12.90
N GLY A 241 15.10 -3.20 13.36
CA GLY A 241 15.85 -4.37 12.90
C GLY A 241 15.52 -4.71 11.44
N PHE A 242 16.49 -4.55 10.52
CA PHE A 242 16.44 -5.26 9.24
C PHE A 242 16.76 -6.74 9.51
N PRO A 243 15.96 -7.71 9.05
CA PRO A 243 16.37 -9.10 9.06
C PRO A 243 17.63 -9.21 8.21
N GLY A 244 18.77 -9.50 8.84
CA GLY A 244 19.99 -9.84 8.12
C GLY A 244 19.74 -11.11 7.32
N MET A 245 19.75 -11.03 5.99
CA MET A 245 19.83 -12.22 5.15
C MET A 245 21.25 -12.79 5.30
N ILE A 246 21.35 -14.00 5.83
CA ILE A 246 22.59 -14.78 5.74
C ILE A 246 22.66 -15.29 4.29
N ALA A 247 23.76 -14.97 3.60
CA ALA A 247 24.16 -15.64 2.36
C ALA A 247 24.90 -16.94 2.69
#